data_AF-A0A6N6W6A5-F1
#
_entry.id   AF-A0A6N6W6A5-F1
#
_cell.length_a   1.000
_cell.length_b   1.000
_cell.length_c   1.000
_cell.angle_alpha   90.00
_cell.angle_beta   90.00
_cell.angle_gamma   90.00
#
_symmetry.space_group_name_H-M   'P 1'
#
loop_
_entity.id
_entity.type
_entity.pdbx_description
1 polymer ?
#
loop_
_entity_poly.entity_id
_entity_poly.type
_entity_poly.pdbx_seq_one_letter_code
_entity_poly.pdbx_strand_id
1 'polypeptide(L)'
;MKEIKPIASANPFNVVRSIPTFQIPPNKIIVRDDVENDPIFTSRYVAFLSGKTNVHYTRMSISRIRRGFWRSAKSEFELIEETIRNNDVDSIKDLITSGIRLSLHIYENPNKNDDFSYVCADDTPIHVAYEELGISVVPVVLMGKPRDLEESAITIRSIPRGDKDYINLIEGATPVRLNGFHNFLKSEEISLSDALSKLEIEVEKTKNDLRVFHKPARDANHYHHSLHSVLVRAKEHVESIRLLVDNGKLMVATSLLRPLHELALTFYIDWLMPMHMYQYLQLASVMSSDKWDVECEKRRKRNVSEGVLKADANRIKIAHLKAFRFCSVVAEKARIFPLGEEYHKSIYSFLSDMVHHDFSMTARYIDTLDHGDNMVFNENVEHTIRHVAHATISCILSRIRSDIGSAAGA
;
A
#
# COMPACT_ATOMS: atom_id res chain seq x y z
N MET A 1 24.95 16.37 -30.77
CA MET A 1 23.80 16.60 -29.87
C MET A 1 24.30 16.58 -28.43
N LYS A 2 24.19 17.69 -27.69
CA LYS A 2 24.43 17.66 -26.23
C LYS A 2 23.23 16.95 -25.59
N GLU A 3 23.50 15.91 -24.81
CA GLU A 3 22.50 15.20 -24.03
C GLU A 3 21.87 16.20 -23.04
N ILE A 4 20.57 16.47 -23.19
CA ILE A 4 19.83 17.34 -22.28
C ILE A 4 19.71 16.58 -20.96
N LYS A 5 20.53 16.93 -19.97
CA LYS A 5 20.43 16.36 -18.63
C LYS A 5 19.21 16.96 -17.92
N PRO A 6 18.35 16.15 -17.29
CA PRO A 6 17.23 16.66 -16.49
C PRO A 6 17.74 17.62 -15.40
N ILE A 7 17.15 18.80 -15.33
CA ILE A 7 17.55 19.90 -14.41
C ILE A 7 16.99 19.67 -12.99
N ALA A 8 15.90 18.90 -12.86
CA ALA A 8 15.30 18.55 -11.57
C ALA A 8 15.85 17.19 -11.05
N SER A 9 17.07 17.18 -10.49
CA SER A 9 17.58 15.96 -9.84
C SER A 9 17.12 15.88 -8.38
N ALA A 10 16.10 15.06 -8.10
CA ALA A 10 15.80 14.61 -6.75
C ALA A 10 16.40 13.21 -6.56
N ASN A 11 17.15 12.98 -5.47
CA ASN A 11 17.67 11.66 -5.15
C ASN A 11 16.61 10.84 -4.39
N PRO A 12 16.04 9.77 -4.98
CA PRO A 12 15.00 8.98 -4.33
C PRO A 12 15.48 8.32 -3.03
N PHE A 13 16.79 8.07 -2.87
CA PHE A 13 17.38 7.50 -1.66
C PHE A 13 17.40 8.47 -0.47
N ASN A 14 17.09 9.76 -0.67
CA ASN A 14 16.93 10.70 0.44
C ASN A 14 15.63 10.45 1.23
N VAL A 15 14.68 9.68 0.66
CA VAL A 15 13.42 9.31 1.33
C VAL A 15 13.68 8.18 2.32
N VAL A 16 13.98 8.52 3.57
CA VAL A 16 14.15 7.53 4.65
C VAL A 16 12.79 7.16 5.25
N ARG A 17 12.49 5.86 5.35
CA ARG A 17 11.25 5.33 5.96
C ARG A 17 11.45 4.16 6.92
N SER A 18 12.69 3.70 7.07
CA SER A 18 13.06 2.72 8.09
C SER A 18 13.44 3.43 9.39
N ILE A 19 13.01 2.89 10.52
CA ILE A 19 13.52 3.30 11.82
C ILE A 19 14.99 2.83 11.91
N PRO A 20 15.91 3.63 12.49
CA PRO A 20 17.25 3.17 12.80
C PRO A 20 17.21 1.89 13.63
N THR A 21 17.85 0.82 13.14
CA THR A 21 17.98 -0.43 13.88
C THR A 21 19.25 -0.42 14.70
N PHE A 22 19.16 -0.76 15.98
CA PHE A 22 20.31 -0.90 16.87
C PHE A 22 20.39 -2.33 17.37
N GLN A 23 21.61 -2.86 17.48
CA GLN A 23 21.82 -4.17 18.09
C GLN A 23 21.71 -4.04 19.60
N ILE A 24 20.74 -4.74 20.19
CA ILE A 24 20.56 -4.81 21.64
C ILE A 24 21.16 -6.15 22.12
N PRO A 25 22.17 -6.14 23.01
CA PRO A 25 22.67 -7.35 23.64
C PRO A 25 21.55 -8.11 24.36
N PRO A 26 21.47 -9.46 24.27
CA PRO A 26 20.40 -10.23 24.91
C PRO A 26 20.25 -9.97 26.41
N ASN A 27 21.36 -9.75 27.12
CA ASN A 27 21.37 -9.44 28.55
C ASN A 27 20.82 -8.04 28.90
N LYS A 28 20.54 -7.19 27.91
CA LYS A 28 19.84 -5.91 28.08
C LYS A 28 18.36 -6.00 27.72
N ILE A 29 17.89 -7.14 27.23
CA ILE A 29 16.47 -7.38 26.98
C ILE A 29 15.83 -7.72 28.32
N ILE A 30 15.02 -6.79 28.83
CA ILE A 30 14.22 -7.00 30.04
C ILE A 30 12.86 -7.51 29.59
N VAL A 31 12.57 -8.76 29.91
CA VAL A 31 11.25 -9.36 29.68
C VAL A 31 10.39 -9.07 30.90
N ARG A 32 9.14 -8.71 30.67
CA ARG A 32 8.14 -8.55 31.72
C ARG A 32 7.70 -9.92 32.23
N ASP A 33 7.91 -10.20 33.51
CA ASP A 33 7.46 -11.45 34.13
C ASP A 33 5.95 -11.46 34.43
N ASP A 34 5.28 -10.31 34.32
CA ASP A 34 3.85 -10.11 34.58
C ASP A 34 2.96 -10.33 33.33
N VAL A 35 3.55 -10.64 32.17
CA VAL A 35 2.83 -10.87 30.92
C VAL A 35 2.79 -12.37 30.62
N GLU A 36 1.57 -12.91 30.47
CA GLU A 36 1.40 -14.31 30.10
C GLU A 36 1.68 -14.52 28.61
N ASN A 37 2.46 -15.56 28.29
CA ASN A 37 2.78 -15.90 26.90
C ASN A 37 1.62 -16.61 26.21
N ASP A 38 1.24 -16.16 25.01
CA ASP A 38 0.32 -16.90 24.15
C ASP A 38 1.05 -18.07 23.45
N PRO A 39 0.71 -19.33 23.75
CA PRO A 39 1.32 -20.49 23.11
C PRO A 39 0.98 -20.59 21.61
N ILE A 40 -0.19 -20.10 21.17
CA ILE A 40 -0.59 -20.15 19.76
C ILE A 40 0.26 -19.19 18.94
N PHE A 41 0.35 -17.92 19.37
CA PHE A 41 1.25 -16.94 18.77
C PHE A 41 2.68 -17.44 18.73
N THR A 42 3.23 -17.88 19.86
CA THR A 42 4.61 -18.37 19.96
C THR A 42 4.87 -19.50 18.95
N SER A 43 3.98 -20.48 18.90
CA SER A 43 4.09 -21.59 17.94
C SER A 43 4.07 -21.11 16.49
N ARG A 44 3.21 -20.16 16.13
CA ARG A 44 3.10 -19.64 14.75
C ARG A 44 4.29 -18.77 14.38
N TYR A 45 4.76 -17.94 15.29
CA TYR A 45 5.89 -17.05 15.07
C TYR A 45 7.19 -17.85 14.92
N VAL A 46 7.43 -18.86 15.76
CA VAL A 46 8.58 -19.78 15.62
C VAL A 46 8.51 -20.57 14.31
N ALA A 47 7.32 -21.02 13.91
CA ALA A 47 7.13 -21.70 12.62
C ALA A 47 7.45 -20.77 11.44
N PHE A 48 7.09 -19.48 11.52
CA PHE A 48 7.47 -18.48 10.52
C PHE A 48 8.99 -18.26 10.49
N LEU A 49 9.61 -17.95 11.63
CA LEU A 49 11.05 -17.67 11.71
C LEU A 49 11.92 -18.84 11.22
N SER A 50 11.44 -20.07 11.37
CA SER A 50 12.10 -21.29 10.87
C SER A 50 11.75 -21.64 9.42
N GLY A 51 11.00 -20.79 8.72
CA GLY A 51 10.60 -20.97 7.32
C GLY A 51 9.57 -22.07 7.07
N LYS A 52 8.94 -22.62 8.12
CA LYS A 52 7.91 -23.67 8.02
C LYS A 52 6.56 -23.12 7.55
N THR A 53 6.27 -21.87 7.89
CA THR A 53 5.04 -21.17 7.49
C THR A 53 5.36 -19.79 6.93
N ASN A 54 4.42 -19.26 6.16
CA ASN A 54 4.49 -17.89 5.67
C ASN A 54 3.65 -16.97 6.57
N VAL A 55 3.88 -15.66 6.43
CA VAL A 55 2.99 -14.63 6.97
C VAL A 55 2.53 -13.71 5.86
N HIS A 56 1.45 -12.98 6.10
CA HIS A 56 0.80 -12.14 5.10
C HIS A 56 0.64 -10.72 5.62
N TYR A 57 1.34 -9.77 5.01
CA TYR A 57 1.19 -8.34 5.28
C TYR A 57 -0.03 -7.81 4.54
N THR A 58 -0.97 -7.22 5.27
CA THR A 58 -2.18 -6.62 4.71
C THR A 58 -2.67 -5.48 5.60
N ARG A 59 -3.86 -4.96 5.32
CA ARG A 59 -4.54 -3.91 6.04
C ARG A 59 -5.92 -4.44 6.45
N MET A 60 -6.34 -4.17 7.68
CA MET A 60 -7.59 -4.69 8.22
C MET A 60 -8.24 -3.72 9.18
N SER A 61 -9.56 -3.74 9.21
CA SER A 61 -10.38 -3.00 10.16
C SER A 61 -10.02 -3.41 11.60
N ILE A 62 -9.68 -2.42 12.42
CA ILE A 62 -9.30 -2.66 13.83
C ILE A 62 -10.45 -3.30 14.62
N SER A 63 -11.70 -3.04 14.22
CA SER A 63 -12.91 -3.64 14.78
C SER A 63 -13.01 -5.16 14.62
N ARG A 64 -12.17 -5.79 13.78
CA ARG A 64 -12.11 -7.26 13.64
C ARG A 64 -11.05 -7.92 14.53
N ILE A 65 -10.28 -7.12 15.25
CA ILE A 65 -9.11 -7.57 15.99
C ILE A 65 -9.36 -7.40 17.50
N ARG A 66 -9.46 -8.53 18.20
CA ARG A 66 -9.51 -8.60 19.67
C ARG A 66 -8.11 -8.37 20.24
N ARG A 67 -8.01 -7.56 21.29
CA ARG A 67 -6.79 -7.44 22.11
C ARG A 67 -6.65 -8.63 23.06
N GLY A 68 -5.42 -9.07 23.27
CA GLY A 68 -5.12 -10.23 24.10
C GLY A 68 -5.32 -11.55 23.34
N PHE A 69 -5.42 -12.64 24.09
CA PHE A 69 -5.59 -13.98 23.53
C PHE A 69 -6.50 -14.84 24.39
N TRP A 70 -7.03 -15.90 23.79
CA TRP A 70 -7.93 -16.84 24.46
C TRP A 70 -7.17 -18.09 24.92
N ARG A 71 -7.27 -18.40 26.21
CA ARG A 71 -6.77 -19.63 26.82
C ARG A 71 -7.92 -20.63 26.99
N SER A 72 -7.67 -21.88 26.62
CA SER A 72 -8.67 -22.95 26.84
C SER A 72 -8.68 -23.36 28.31
N ALA A 73 -9.85 -23.27 28.95
CA ALA A 73 -10.08 -23.66 30.34
C ALA A 73 -11.22 -24.69 30.40
N LYS A 74 -10.86 -25.98 30.42
CA LYS A 74 -11.78 -27.15 30.42
C LYS A 74 -12.76 -27.14 29.23
N SER A 75 -13.88 -26.43 29.35
CA SER A 75 -14.99 -26.34 28.38
C SER A 75 -15.28 -24.90 27.93
N GLU A 76 -14.55 -23.91 28.44
CA GLU A 76 -14.73 -22.50 28.14
C GLU A 76 -13.42 -21.87 27.67
N PHE A 77 -13.52 -20.68 27.10
CA PHE A 77 -12.38 -19.83 26.75
C PHE A 77 -12.31 -18.69 27.75
N GLU A 78 -11.12 -18.49 28.32
CA GLU A 78 -10.79 -17.35 29.18
C GLU A 78 -9.97 -16.36 28.37
N LEU A 79 -10.38 -15.09 28.38
CA LEU A 79 -9.61 -14.04 27.71
C LEU A 79 -8.51 -13.56 28.65
N ILE A 80 -7.28 -13.55 28.14
CA ILE A 80 -6.11 -13.00 28.80
C ILE A 80 -5.75 -11.68 28.15
N GLU A 81 -5.78 -10.60 28.93
CA GLU A 81 -5.42 -9.24 28.50
C GLU A 81 -4.24 -8.74 29.33
N GLU A 82 -3.28 -8.08 28.66
CA GLU A 82 -2.15 -7.45 29.31
C GLU A 82 -2.57 -6.13 30.00
N THR A 83 -1.96 -5.80 31.13
CA THR A 83 -2.05 -4.44 31.68
C THR A 83 -1.16 -3.48 30.89
N ILE A 84 -1.82 -2.57 30.17
CA ILE A 84 -1.18 -1.62 29.26
C ILE A 84 -0.75 -0.37 30.03
N ARG A 85 0.49 0.08 29.81
CA ARG A 85 1.02 1.31 30.40
C ARG A 85 0.77 2.48 29.45
N ASN A 86 0.15 3.55 29.95
CA ASN A 86 -0.17 4.74 29.13
C ASN A 86 1.06 5.36 28.45
N ASN A 87 2.21 5.38 29.12
CA ASN A 87 3.45 5.91 28.55
C ASN A 87 3.91 5.14 27.29
N ASP A 88 3.65 3.83 27.23
CA ASP A 88 3.98 3.00 26.06
C ASP A 88 3.05 3.37 24.89
N VAL A 89 1.75 3.54 25.17
CA VAL A 89 0.75 3.98 24.18
C VAL A 89 1.07 5.38 23.65
N ASP A 90 1.38 6.35 24.53
CA ASP A 90 1.74 7.72 24.13
C ASP A 90 2.98 7.75 23.22
N SER A 91 4.01 6.97 23.58
CA SER A 91 5.21 6.84 22.76
C SER A 91 4.89 6.27 21.38
N ILE A 92 4.02 5.25 21.30
CA ILE A 92 3.60 4.66 20.02
C ILE A 92 2.76 5.65 19.20
N LYS A 93 1.87 6.42 19.82
CA LYS A 93 1.09 7.46 19.12
C LYS A 93 2.00 8.50 18.46
N ASP A 94 3.08 8.90 19.13
CA ASP A 94 4.07 9.81 18.55
C ASP A 94 4.81 9.17 17.35
N LEU A 95 5.14 7.87 17.42
CA LEU A 95 5.69 7.14 16.27
C LEU A 95 4.70 7.12 15.10
N ILE A 96 3.43 6.79 15.33
CA ILE A 96 2.40 6.71 14.29
C ILE A 96 2.15 8.07 13.63
N THR A 97 1.99 9.12 14.43
CA THR A 97 1.77 10.50 13.95
C THR A 97 3.01 11.07 13.23
N SER A 98 4.20 10.52 13.47
CA SER A 98 5.40 10.83 12.69
C SER A 98 5.53 10.10 11.36
N GLY A 99 4.66 9.11 11.09
CA GLY A 99 4.64 8.36 9.84
C GLY A 99 5.08 6.90 9.96
N ILE A 100 5.43 6.42 11.15
CA ILE A 100 5.69 4.98 11.33
C ILE A 100 4.37 4.21 11.25
N ARG A 101 4.40 3.02 10.65
CA ARG A 101 3.24 2.13 10.53
C ARG A 101 3.61 0.76 11.09
N LEU A 102 3.45 0.63 12.42
CA LEU A 102 3.72 -0.61 13.16
C LEU A 102 2.62 -1.62 12.88
N SER A 103 2.98 -2.82 12.44
CA SER A 103 1.99 -3.84 12.10
C SER A 103 1.56 -4.62 13.33
N LEU A 104 0.28 -4.95 13.44
CA LEU A 104 -0.23 -5.89 14.44
C LEU A 104 -0.06 -7.32 13.95
N HIS A 105 0.61 -8.16 14.72
CA HIS A 105 0.71 -9.59 14.46
C HIS A 105 -0.55 -10.29 14.97
N ILE A 106 -1.31 -10.83 14.03
CA ILE A 106 -2.63 -11.39 14.31
C ILE A 106 -2.75 -12.82 13.83
N TYR A 107 -3.66 -13.55 14.46
CA TYR A 107 -4.08 -14.86 13.99
C TYR A 107 -5.59 -15.07 14.20
N GLU A 108 -6.15 -16.07 13.51
CA GLU A 108 -7.59 -16.37 13.56
C GLU A 108 -8.04 -16.68 14.99
N ASN A 109 -9.15 -16.07 15.41
CA ASN A 109 -9.70 -16.24 16.74
C ASN A 109 -10.12 -17.71 16.98
N PRO A 110 -9.55 -18.39 18.00
CA PRO A 110 -9.93 -19.75 18.34
C PRO A 110 -11.31 -19.82 19.04
N ASN A 111 -11.74 -18.74 19.70
CA ASN A 111 -13.05 -18.69 20.36
C ASN A 111 -14.12 -18.26 19.34
N LYS A 112 -14.95 -19.21 18.88
CA LYS A 112 -16.01 -18.96 17.89
C LYS A 112 -17.24 -18.23 18.46
N ASN A 113 -17.31 -18.04 19.78
CA ASN A 113 -18.37 -17.29 20.45
C ASN A 113 -18.04 -15.80 20.60
N ASP A 114 -16.84 -15.38 20.21
CA ASP A 114 -16.39 -13.99 20.25
C ASP A 114 -16.63 -13.34 18.88
N ASP A 115 -17.08 -12.07 18.88
CA ASP A 115 -17.50 -11.37 17.66
C ASP A 115 -16.30 -10.97 16.76
N PHE A 116 -15.08 -11.01 17.31
CA PHE A 116 -13.86 -10.65 16.59
C PHE A 116 -13.34 -11.83 15.76
N SER A 117 -12.95 -11.55 14.52
CA SER A 117 -12.39 -12.57 13.61
C SER A 117 -10.95 -12.97 13.96
N TYR A 118 -10.19 -12.05 14.55
CA TYR A 118 -8.76 -12.20 14.81
C TYR A 118 -8.41 -11.75 16.22
N VAL A 119 -7.28 -12.23 16.72
CA VAL A 119 -6.71 -11.84 18.01
C VAL A 119 -5.30 -11.28 17.83
N CYS A 120 -4.94 -10.34 18.69
CA CYS A 120 -3.65 -9.65 18.75
C CYS A 120 -3.09 -9.79 20.17
N ALA A 121 -2.22 -10.79 20.36
CA ALA A 121 -1.69 -11.15 21.67
C ALA A 121 -0.54 -10.24 22.14
N ASP A 122 0.38 -9.89 21.24
CA ASP A 122 1.68 -9.28 21.60
C ASP A 122 1.72 -7.76 21.35
N ASP A 123 1.02 -7.28 20.33
CA ASP A 123 1.05 -5.86 19.92
C ASP A 123 -0.07 -5.02 20.59
N THR A 124 -0.45 -5.34 21.83
CA THR A 124 -1.61 -4.72 22.50
C THR A 124 -1.48 -3.19 22.66
N PRO A 125 -0.33 -2.60 23.03
CA PRO A 125 -0.21 -1.14 23.14
C PRO A 125 -0.31 -0.45 21.78
N ILE A 126 0.13 -1.12 20.71
CA ILE A 126 0.03 -0.60 19.32
C ILE A 126 -1.44 -0.57 18.90
N HIS A 127 -2.20 -1.63 19.22
CA HIS A 127 -3.64 -1.67 18.96
C HIS A 127 -4.35 -0.50 19.66
N VAL A 128 -4.09 -0.27 20.95
CA VAL A 128 -4.69 0.86 21.69
C VAL A 128 -4.31 2.20 21.09
N ALA A 129 -3.04 2.39 20.71
CA ALA A 129 -2.60 3.62 20.07
C ALA A 129 -3.35 3.90 18.76
N TYR A 130 -3.62 2.87 17.96
CA TYR A 130 -4.44 3.01 16.75
C TYR A 130 -5.90 3.38 17.07
N GLU A 131 -6.52 2.73 18.06
CA GLU A 131 -7.88 3.08 18.51
C GLU A 131 -7.97 4.53 19.01
N GLU A 132 -7.07 4.94 19.89
CA GLU A 132 -7.05 6.29 20.47
C GLU A 132 -6.79 7.38 19.42
N LEU A 133 -6.00 7.07 18.38
CA LEU A 133 -5.80 7.98 17.26
C LEU A 133 -7.01 8.02 16.32
N GLY A 134 -7.98 7.10 16.45
CA GLY A 134 -9.16 6.98 15.59
C GLY A 134 -8.85 6.35 14.23
N ILE A 135 -7.79 5.55 14.13
CA ILE A 135 -7.39 4.86 12.89
C ILE A 135 -8.22 3.59 12.75
N SER A 136 -9.03 3.52 11.69
CA SER A 136 -9.99 2.42 11.49
C SER A 136 -9.40 1.21 10.78
N VAL A 137 -8.39 1.40 9.92
CA VAL A 137 -7.74 0.31 9.17
C VAL A 137 -6.25 0.32 9.46
N VAL A 138 -5.76 -0.76 10.05
CA VAL A 138 -4.39 -0.89 10.56
C VAL A 138 -3.56 -1.86 9.73
N PRO A 139 -2.23 -1.65 9.63
CA PRO A 139 -1.33 -2.65 9.05
C PRO A 139 -1.28 -3.88 9.95
N VAL A 140 -1.35 -5.06 9.34
CA VAL A 140 -1.35 -6.34 10.06
C VAL A 140 -0.41 -7.35 9.42
N VAL A 141 0.16 -8.21 10.25
CA VAL A 141 0.87 -9.43 9.84
C VAL A 141 -0.01 -10.62 10.22
N LEU A 142 -0.72 -11.15 9.23
CA LEU A 142 -1.57 -12.32 9.41
C LEU A 142 -0.72 -13.60 9.44
N MET A 143 -0.66 -14.23 10.60
CA MET A 143 -0.02 -15.53 10.82
C MET A 143 -1.03 -16.65 10.62
N GLY A 144 -1.44 -16.90 9.38
CA GLY A 144 -2.47 -17.88 9.07
C GLY A 144 -2.75 -17.95 7.59
N LYS A 145 -3.85 -18.63 7.21
CA LYS A 145 -4.27 -18.65 5.80
C LYS A 145 -4.89 -17.28 5.44
N PRO A 146 -4.55 -16.68 4.29
CA PRO A 146 -5.08 -15.39 3.86
C PRO A 146 -6.50 -15.56 3.31
N ARG A 147 -7.49 -15.64 4.19
CA ARG A 147 -8.93 -15.77 3.86
C ARG A 147 -9.68 -14.56 4.39
N ASP A 148 -10.81 -14.23 3.77
CA ASP A 148 -11.72 -13.16 4.23
C ASP A 148 -11.01 -11.81 4.46
N LEU A 149 -10.08 -11.50 3.55
CA LEU A 149 -9.27 -10.29 3.54
C LEU A 149 -10.08 -9.09 3.05
N GLU A 150 -9.93 -7.95 3.72
CA GLU A 150 -10.48 -6.66 3.26
C GLU A 150 -9.62 -6.02 2.17
N GLU A 151 -8.31 -6.24 2.25
CA GLU A 151 -7.30 -5.71 1.34
C GLU A 151 -6.36 -6.82 0.89
N SER A 152 -5.79 -6.68 -0.30
CA SER A 152 -4.82 -7.65 -0.84
C SER A 152 -3.64 -7.81 0.11
N ALA A 153 -3.06 -9.01 0.15
CA ALA A 153 -1.96 -9.32 1.05
C ALA A 153 -0.65 -9.63 0.32
N ILE A 154 0.47 -9.16 0.85
CA ILE A 154 1.82 -9.55 0.41
C ILE A 154 2.33 -10.69 1.30
N THR A 155 2.71 -11.80 0.68
CA THR A 155 3.18 -12.99 1.40
C THR A 155 4.69 -12.94 1.59
N ILE A 156 5.12 -13.12 2.83
CA ILE A 156 6.54 -13.15 3.24
C ILE A 156 6.89 -14.55 3.74
N ARG A 157 8.09 -15.01 3.38
CA ARG A 157 8.70 -16.25 3.87
C ARG A 157 10.07 -15.95 4.47
N SER A 158 10.39 -16.61 5.58
CA SER A 158 11.76 -16.69 6.09
C SER A 158 12.55 -17.75 5.32
N ILE A 159 13.66 -17.35 4.72
CA ILE A 159 14.53 -18.21 3.91
C ILE A 159 15.89 -18.35 4.61
N PRO A 160 16.44 -19.57 4.76
CA PRO A 160 17.77 -19.75 5.33
C PRO A 160 18.85 -18.99 4.55
N ARG A 161 19.77 -18.36 5.27
CA ARG A 161 20.95 -17.67 4.74
C ARG A 161 22.21 -18.15 5.49
N GLY A 162 22.51 -19.43 5.36
CA GLY A 162 23.60 -20.09 6.08
C GLY A 162 23.09 -20.81 7.33
N ASP A 163 24.00 -21.19 8.22
CA ASP A 163 23.70 -22.17 9.28
C ASP A 163 22.79 -21.66 10.40
N LYS A 164 22.70 -20.33 10.60
CA LYS A 164 21.94 -19.73 11.71
C LYS A 164 21.21 -18.43 11.39
N ASP A 165 21.22 -18.00 10.13
CA ASP A 165 20.58 -16.75 9.72
C ASP A 165 19.39 -17.03 8.81
N TYR A 166 18.32 -16.25 8.97
CA TYR A 166 17.12 -16.31 8.17
C TYR A 166 16.79 -14.91 7.69
N ILE A 167 16.39 -14.80 6.42
CA ILE A 167 15.96 -13.53 5.83
C ILE A 167 14.50 -13.60 5.41
N ASN A 168 13.74 -12.58 5.79
CA ASN A 168 12.33 -12.44 5.44
C ASN A 168 12.21 -11.79 4.06
N LEU A 169 11.67 -12.52 3.09
CA LEU A 169 11.58 -12.06 1.71
C LEU A 169 10.18 -12.29 1.11
N ILE A 170 9.83 -11.46 0.13
CA ILE A 170 8.55 -11.52 -0.56
C ILE A 170 8.48 -12.79 -1.42
N GLU A 171 7.52 -13.65 -1.11
CA GLU A 171 7.26 -14.87 -1.87
C GLU A 171 6.12 -14.67 -2.89
N GLY A 172 5.12 -13.85 -2.59
CA GLY A 172 3.95 -13.72 -3.45
C GLY A 172 2.95 -12.71 -2.93
N ALA A 173 1.74 -12.75 -3.48
CA ALA A 173 0.63 -11.91 -3.04
C ALA A 173 -0.71 -12.61 -3.28
N THR A 174 -1.66 -12.35 -2.37
CA THR A 174 -3.05 -12.81 -2.44
C THR A 174 -3.94 -11.60 -2.77
N PRO A 175 -4.46 -11.48 -3.99
CA PRO A 175 -5.29 -10.35 -4.36
C PRO A 175 -6.70 -10.46 -3.79
N VAL A 176 -7.30 -9.33 -3.46
CA VAL A 176 -8.74 -9.18 -3.18
C VAL A 176 -9.39 -8.46 -4.35
N ARG A 177 -10.67 -8.78 -4.62
CA ARG A 177 -11.50 -8.06 -5.58
C ARG A 177 -12.67 -7.41 -4.85
N LEU A 178 -12.76 -6.09 -4.92
CA LEU A 178 -13.87 -5.33 -4.37
C LEU A 178 -14.87 -5.03 -5.49
N ASN A 179 -16.16 -5.09 -5.16
CA ASN A 179 -17.25 -4.84 -6.11
C ASN A 179 -17.50 -3.34 -6.35
N GLY A 180 -16.70 -2.45 -5.76
CA GLY A 180 -16.86 -1.01 -5.90
C GLY A 180 -15.83 -0.22 -5.10
N PHE A 181 -16.01 1.10 -5.12
CA PHE A 181 -15.17 2.06 -4.40
C PHE A 181 -16.04 3.11 -3.70
N HIS A 182 -15.46 3.84 -2.75
CA HIS A 182 -16.19 4.85 -1.99
C HIS A 182 -16.72 5.97 -2.90
N ASN A 183 -18.02 6.27 -2.84
CA ASN A 183 -18.62 7.31 -3.67
C ASN A 183 -18.57 8.70 -3.00
N PHE A 184 -17.48 9.44 -3.25
CA PHE A 184 -17.36 10.84 -2.82
C PHE A 184 -18.28 11.84 -3.56
N LEU A 185 -18.80 11.50 -4.74
CA LEU A 185 -19.63 12.42 -5.53
C LEU A 185 -21.09 12.48 -5.04
N LYS A 186 -21.56 11.41 -4.38
CA LYS A 186 -22.90 11.24 -3.75
C LYS A 186 -24.12 11.41 -4.67
N SER A 187 -23.93 11.84 -5.92
CA SER A 187 -24.99 12.01 -6.94
C SER A 187 -24.46 11.60 -8.32
N GLU A 188 -25.31 10.95 -9.11
CA GLU A 188 -25.00 10.50 -10.48
C GLU A 188 -25.24 11.62 -11.53
N GLU A 189 -26.10 12.60 -11.22
CA GLU A 189 -26.45 13.73 -12.09
C GLU A 189 -25.56 14.95 -11.87
N ILE A 190 -24.23 14.74 -11.87
CA ILE A 190 -23.26 15.82 -11.76
C ILE A 190 -22.50 15.97 -13.07
N SER A 191 -22.32 17.22 -13.51
CA SER A 191 -21.50 17.55 -14.68
C SER A 191 -20.05 17.06 -14.47
N LEU A 192 -19.33 16.78 -15.55
CA LEU A 192 -17.93 16.33 -15.43
C LEU A 192 -17.07 17.38 -14.71
N SER A 193 -17.23 18.66 -15.04
CA SER A 193 -16.47 19.75 -14.41
C SER A 193 -16.75 19.85 -12.91
N ASP A 194 -18.02 19.80 -12.50
CA ASP A 194 -18.39 19.83 -11.08
C ASP A 194 -17.91 18.58 -10.34
N ALA A 195 -17.92 17.41 -10.98
CA ALA A 195 -17.40 16.18 -10.42
C ALA A 195 -15.89 16.31 -10.13
N LEU A 196 -15.11 16.80 -11.11
CA LEU A 196 -13.68 17.01 -10.95
C LEU A 196 -13.37 18.06 -9.88
N SER A 197 -14.14 19.15 -9.84
CA SER A 197 -14.04 20.17 -8.79
C SER A 197 -14.28 19.60 -7.39
N LYS A 198 -15.33 18.77 -7.22
CA LYS A 198 -15.57 18.06 -5.95
C LYS A 198 -14.42 17.13 -5.56
N LEU A 199 -13.87 16.37 -6.51
CA LEU A 199 -12.71 15.51 -6.25
C LEU A 199 -11.50 16.33 -5.81
N GLU A 200 -11.24 17.48 -6.44
CA GLU A 200 -10.17 18.40 -6.07
C GLU A 200 -10.32 18.89 -4.61
N ILE A 201 -11.54 19.28 -4.22
CA ILE A 201 -11.88 19.70 -2.85
C ILE A 201 -11.61 18.57 -1.84
N GLU A 202 -12.04 17.34 -2.16
CA GLU A 202 -11.84 16.19 -1.26
C GLU A 202 -10.34 15.83 -1.13
N VAL A 203 -9.54 15.99 -2.19
CA VAL A 203 -8.09 15.83 -2.15
C VAL A 203 -7.45 16.91 -1.28
N GLU A 204 -7.83 18.18 -1.45
CA GLU A 204 -7.32 19.30 -0.65
C GLU A 204 -7.65 19.14 0.84
N LYS A 205 -8.88 18.73 1.16
CA LYS A 205 -9.29 18.40 2.52
C LYS A 205 -8.40 17.33 3.13
N THR A 206 -8.25 16.20 2.44
CA THR A 206 -7.41 15.08 2.91
C THR A 206 -5.95 15.48 3.10
N LYS A 207 -5.44 16.39 2.27
CA LYS A 207 -4.08 16.94 2.40
C LYS A 207 -3.94 17.78 3.67
N ASN A 208 -4.94 18.59 4.00
CA ASN A 208 -4.95 19.37 5.24
C ASN A 208 -5.09 18.46 6.47
N ASP A 209 -5.98 17.47 6.40
CA ASP A 209 -6.17 16.45 7.43
C ASP A 209 -4.84 15.72 7.74
N LEU A 210 -4.10 15.32 6.71
CA LEU A 210 -2.78 14.69 6.85
C LEU A 210 -1.76 15.62 7.49
N ARG A 211 -1.78 16.92 7.15
CA ARG A 211 -0.87 17.92 7.75
C ARG A 211 -1.17 18.14 9.23
N VAL A 212 -2.44 18.16 9.62
CA VAL A 212 -2.86 18.28 11.02
C VAL A 212 -2.45 17.03 11.82
N PHE A 213 -2.63 15.84 11.23
CA PHE A 213 -2.24 14.58 11.86
C PHE A 213 -0.72 14.41 12.00
N HIS A 214 0.07 14.96 11.08
CA HIS A 214 1.51 14.78 11.07
C HIS A 214 2.22 15.56 12.18
N LYS A 215 2.98 14.82 13.01
CA LYS A 215 3.97 15.40 13.92
C LYS A 215 5.39 15.19 13.38
N PRO A 216 6.25 16.23 13.36
CA PRO A 216 7.66 16.05 13.04
C PRO A 216 8.35 15.11 14.04
N ALA A 217 9.04 14.08 13.56
CA ALA A 217 9.89 13.23 14.39
C ALA A 217 11.32 13.79 14.51
N ARG A 218 12.03 13.36 15.55
CA ARG A 218 13.48 13.59 15.68
C ARG A 218 14.26 12.87 14.58
N ASP A 219 13.85 11.66 14.24
CA ASP A 219 14.39 10.88 13.13
C ASP A 219 13.56 11.10 11.87
N ALA A 220 14.24 11.17 10.72
CA ALA A 220 13.60 11.41 9.45
C ALA A 220 12.77 10.19 8.98
N ASN A 221 11.45 10.21 9.22
CA ASN A 221 10.50 9.30 8.57
C ASN A 221 9.66 10.05 7.53
N HIS A 222 9.73 9.60 6.29
CA HIS A 222 9.10 10.26 5.14
C HIS A 222 7.85 9.56 4.59
N TYR A 223 7.20 8.69 5.37
CA TYR A 223 5.96 8.06 4.93
C TYR A 223 4.84 9.10 4.70
N HIS A 224 4.55 9.96 5.68
CA HIS A 224 3.54 11.02 5.52
C HIS A 224 3.91 12.02 4.40
N HIS A 225 5.20 12.32 4.22
CA HIS A 225 5.67 13.13 3.10
C HIS A 225 5.33 12.49 1.73
N SER A 226 5.38 11.16 1.67
CA SER A 226 5.04 10.42 0.47
C SER A 226 3.53 10.38 0.23
N LEU A 227 2.72 10.21 1.29
CA LEU A 227 1.26 10.36 1.21
C LEU A 227 0.87 11.77 0.74
N HIS A 228 1.52 12.80 1.28
CA HIS A 228 1.32 14.18 0.85
C HIS A 228 1.70 14.38 -0.62
N SER A 229 2.82 13.80 -1.07
CA SER A 229 3.22 13.83 -2.49
C SER A 229 2.18 13.17 -3.40
N VAL A 230 1.61 12.02 -3.00
CA VAL A 230 0.52 11.37 -3.73
C VAL A 230 -0.69 12.30 -3.85
N LEU A 231 -1.09 12.96 -2.76
CA LEU A 231 -2.22 13.91 -2.77
C LEU A 231 -1.96 15.13 -3.66
N VAL A 232 -0.75 15.70 -3.61
CA VAL A 232 -0.36 16.82 -4.49
C VAL A 232 -0.47 16.41 -5.96
N ARG A 233 0.10 15.25 -6.33
CA ARG A 233 0.06 14.76 -7.71
C ARG A 233 -1.34 14.41 -8.16
N ALA A 234 -2.15 13.81 -7.29
CA ALA A 234 -3.55 13.53 -7.55
C ALA A 234 -4.34 14.82 -7.84
N LYS A 235 -4.11 15.87 -7.04
CA LYS A 235 -4.72 17.19 -7.25
C LYS A 235 -4.30 17.80 -8.59
N GLU A 236 -3.00 17.88 -8.86
CA GLU A 236 -2.46 18.40 -10.13
C GLU A 236 -3.08 17.71 -11.35
N HIS A 237 -3.23 16.38 -11.31
CA HIS A 237 -3.87 15.63 -12.37
C HIS A 237 -5.35 15.95 -12.53
N VAL A 238 -6.13 15.97 -11.44
CA VAL A 238 -7.57 16.28 -11.49
C VAL A 238 -7.80 17.71 -11.97
N GLU A 239 -7.03 18.67 -11.46
CA GLU A 239 -7.10 20.08 -11.88
C GLU A 239 -6.76 20.22 -13.37
N SER A 240 -5.70 19.55 -13.84
CA SER A 240 -5.33 19.57 -15.26
C SER A 240 -6.40 18.94 -16.16
N ILE A 241 -7.01 17.83 -15.74
CA ILE A 241 -8.14 17.21 -16.45
C ILE A 241 -9.30 18.21 -16.52
N ARG A 242 -9.65 18.84 -15.39
CA ARG A 242 -10.74 19.83 -15.32
C ARG A 242 -10.51 21.01 -16.26
N LEU A 243 -9.32 21.61 -16.23
CA LEU A 243 -8.97 22.72 -17.12
C LEU A 243 -9.08 22.33 -18.60
N LEU A 244 -8.67 21.12 -18.97
CA LEU A 244 -8.81 20.63 -20.35
C LEU A 244 -10.27 20.38 -20.73
N VAL A 245 -11.05 19.79 -19.83
CA VAL A 245 -12.51 19.57 -20.01
C VAL A 245 -13.23 20.91 -20.19
N ASP A 246 -12.98 21.88 -19.32
CA ASP A 246 -13.59 23.22 -19.35
C ASP A 246 -13.26 23.97 -20.66
N ASN A 247 -12.14 23.62 -21.31
CA ASN A 247 -11.73 24.17 -22.61
C ASN A 247 -12.12 23.28 -23.81
N GLY A 248 -12.99 22.28 -23.61
CA GLY A 248 -13.48 21.39 -24.67
C GLY A 248 -12.43 20.41 -25.22
N LYS A 249 -11.35 20.13 -24.48
CA LYS A 249 -10.24 19.25 -24.88
C LYS A 249 -10.34 17.86 -24.24
N LEU A 250 -11.50 17.22 -24.34
CA LEU A 250 -11.81 15.92 -23.70
C LEU A 250 -10.81 14.80 -24.04
N MET A 251 -10.41 14.70 -25.30
CA MET A 251 -9.45 13.67 -25.75
C MET A 251 -8.07 13.86 -25.11
N VAL A 252 -7.63 15.11 -24.98
CA VAL A 252 -6.36 15.44 -24.31
C VAL A 252 -6.49 15.18 -22.80
N ALA A 253 -7.62 15.54 -22.20
CA ALA A 253 -7.91 15.26 -20.79
C ALA A 253 -7.84 13.75 -20.47
N THR A 254 -8.34 12.91 -21.38
CA THR A 254 -8.30 11.45 -21.26
C THR A 254 -6.87 10.91 -21.11
N SER A 255 -5.89 11.51 -21.79
CA SER A 255 -4.48 11.09 -21.69
C SER A 255 -3.91 11.20 -20.26
N LEU A 256 -4.46 12.09 -19.43
CA LEU A 256 -4.04 12.31 -18.05
C LEU A 256 -4.63 11.27 -17.07
N LEU A 257 -5.60 10.45 -17.49
CA LEU A 257 -6.10 9.35 -16.66
C LEU A 257 -5.06 8.26 -16.46
N ARG A 258 -4.15 8.04 -17.43
CA ARG A 258 -3.06 7.06 -17.33
C ARG A 258 -2.14 7.34 -16.13
N PRO A 259 -1.47 8.51 -16.03
CA PRO A 259 -0.59 8.79 -14.91
C PRO A 259 -1.36 8.85 -13.58
N LEU A 260 -2.62 9.28 -13.58
CA LEU A 260 -3.46 9.27 -12.38
C LEU A 260 -3.73 7.83 -11.88
N HIS A 261 -4.08 6.91 -12.77
CA HIS A 261 -4.29 5.49 -12.44
C HIS A 261 -3.00 4.83 -11.95
N GLU A 262 -1.88 5.06 -12.64
CA GLU A 262 -0.57 4.51 -12.25
C GLU A 262 -0.06 5.05 -10.90
N LEU A 263 -0.41 6.30 -10.56
CA LEU A 263 -0.19 6.87 -9.24
C LEU A 263 -0.92 6.06 -8.16
N ALA A 264 -2.21 5.76 -8.35
CA ALA A 264 -2.97 4.95 -7.39
C ALA A 264 -2.43 3.52 -7.26
N LEU A 265 -2.03 2.90 -8.38
CA LEU A 265 -1.42 1.56 -8.36
C LEU A 265 -0.12 1.55 -7.56
N THR A 266 0.74 2.56 -7.74
CA THR A 266 2.02 2.68 -7.03
C THR A 266 1.83 3.04 -5.56
N PHE A 267 0.88 3.92 -5.26
CA PHE A 267 0.47 4.23 -3.89
C PHE A 267 -0.05 2.99 -3.16
N TYR A 268 -0.90 2.18 -3.80
CA TYR A 268 -1.54 1.05 -3.15
C TYR A 268 -0.53 0.01 -2.64
N ILE A 269 0.47 -0.33 -3.45
CA ILE A 269 1.51 -1.30 -3.04
C ILE A 269 2.37 -0.79 -1.89
N ASP A 270 2.62 0.52 -1.86
CA ASP A 270 3.34 1.20 -0.80
C ASP A 270 2.50 1.21 0.47
N TRP A 271 1.22 1.58 0.36
CA TRP A 271 0.27 1.64 1.46
C TRP A 271 0.02 0.27 2.11
N LEU A 272 0.02 -0.83 1.36
CA LEU A 272 -0.12 -2.18 1.91
C LEU A 272 1.02 -2.58 2.85
N MET A 273 2.27 -2.19 2.53
CA MET A 273 3.45 -2.60 3.29
C MET A 273 4.53 -1.49 3.33
N PRO A 274 4.22 -0.33 3.95
CA PRO A 274 4.97 0.92 3.75
C PRO A 274 6.40 0.88 4.31
N MET A 275 6.62 0.07 5.35
CA MET A 275 7.92 -0.07 5.99
C MET A 275 8.91 -0.96 5.21
N HIS A 276 8.45 -1.68 4.18
CA HIS A 276 9.27 -2.64 3.43
C HIS A 276 9.31 -2.35 1.93
N MET A 277 8.17 -1.93 1.35
CA MET A 277 8.05 -1.80 -0.10
C MET A 277 8.79 -0.57 -0.67
N TYR A 278 8.99 0.47 0.15
CA TYR A 278 9.65 1.71 -0.26
C TYR A 278 11.05 1.49 -0.84
N GLN A 279 11.82 0.51 -0.34
CA GLN A 279 13.17 0.23 -0.83
C GLN A 279 13.15 -0.23 -2.29
N TYR A 280 12.18 -1.07 -2.66
CA TYR A 280 12.03 -1.54 -4.04
C TYR A 280 11.46 -0.44 -4.95
N LEU A 281 10.59 0.43 -4.44
CA LEU A 281 10.13 1.63 -5.16
C LEU A 281 11.28 2.60 -5.46
N GLN A 282 12.17 2.84 -4.48
CA GLN A 282 13.38 3.64 -4.68
C GLN A 282 14.30 3.01 -5.72
N LEU A 283 14.56 1.70 -5.63
CA LEU A 283 15.38 1.00 -6.61
C LEU A 283 14.78 1.08 -8.02
N ALA A 284 13.48 0.84 -8.16
CA ALA A 284 12.77 0.89 -9.43
C ALA A 284 12.80 2.28 -10.10
N SER A 285 12.99 3.35 -9.32
CA SER A 285 13.10 4.72 -9.84
C SER A 285 14.45 5.06 -10.48
N VAL A 286 15.50 4.26 -10.21
CA VAL A 286 16.88 4.52 -10.71
C VAL A 286 17.48 3.34 -11.47
N MET A 287 16.79 2.20 -11.50
CA MET A 287 17.32 0.95 -12.04
C MET A 287 16.28 0.26 -12.92
N SER A 288 16.72 -0.30 -14.05
CA SER A 288 15.89 -1.17 -14.89
C SER A 288 15.87 -2.62 -14.36
N SER A 289 14.86 -3.39 -14.76
CA SER A 289 14.76 -4.82 -14.42
C SER A 289 16.00 -5.62 -14.80
N ASP A 290 16.58 -5.37 -15.98
CA ASP A 290 17.78 -6.08 -16.46
C ASP A 290 19.01 -5.79 -15.58
N LYS A 291 19.20 -4.51 -15.21
CA LYS A 291 20.28 -4.11 -14.30
C LYS A 291 20.10 -4.74 -12.92
N TRP A 292 18.86 -4.82 -12.44
CA TRP A 292 18.56 -5.45 -11.16
C TRP A 292 18.80 -6.97 -11.18
N ASP A 293 18.45 -7.68 -12.25
CA ASP A 293 18.75 -9.12 -12.36
C ASP A 293 20.25 -9.41 -12.35
N VAL A 294 21.05 -8.60 -13.05
CA VAL A 294 22.52 -8.70 -13.00
C VAL A 294 23.03 -8.53 -11.55
N GLU A 295 22.49 -7.58 -10.80
CA GLU A 295 22.86 -7.37 -9.40
C GLU A 295 22.41 -8.52 -8.49
N CYS A 296 21.18 -9.02 -8.66
CA CYS A 296 20.69 -10.19 -7.95
C CYS A 296 21.52 -11.45 -8.25
N GLU A 297 21.99 -11.63 -9.49
CA GLU A 297 22.86 -12.75 -9.85
C GLU A 297 24.24 -12.64 -9.20
N LYS A 298 24.81 -11.43 -9.10
CA LYS A 298 26.05 -11.21 -8.33
C LYS A 298 25.87 -11.56 -6.86
N ARG A 299 24.77 -11.14 -6.24
CA ARG A 299 24.43 -11.48 -4.84
C ARG A 299 24.23 -12.97 -4.64
N ARG A 300 23.57 -13.66 -5.60
CA ARG A 300 23.39 -15.11 -5.57
C ARG A 300 24.74 -15.85 -5.55
N LYS A 301 25.67 -15.46 -6.43
CA LYS A 301 27.02 -16.05 -6.49
C LYS A 301 27.79 -15.82 -5.18
N ARG A 302 27.68 -14.61 -4.60
CA ARG A 302 28.29 -14.27 -3.32
C ARG A 302 27.73 -15.11 -2.16
N ASN A 303 26.42 -15.23 -2.04
CA ASN A 303 25.79 -16.07 -1.01
C ASN A 303 26.29 -17.52 -1.09
N VAL A 304 26.44 -18.07 -2.30
CA VAL A 304 26.98 -19.44 -2.49
C VAL A 304 28.44 -19.52 -2.03
N SER A 305 29.28 -18.53 -2.36
CA SER A 305 30.67 -18.51 -1.87
C SER A 305 30.79 -18.33 -0.35
N GLU A 306 29.79 -17.71 0.27
CA GLU A 306 29.69 -17.52 1.73
C GLU A 306 29.06 -18.74 2.44
N GLY A 307 28.79 -19.85 1.73
CA GLY A 307 28.32 -21.11 2.30
C GLY A 307 26.80 -21.30 2.31
N VAL A 308 26.01 -20.38 1.74
CA VAL A 308 24.56 -20.57 1.58
C VAL A 308 24.29 -21.66 0.54
N LEU A 309 23.39 -22.59 0.85
CA LEU A 309 22.96 -23.64 -0.08
C LEU A 309 22.50 -23.04 -1.43
N LYS A 310 22.93 -23.65 -2.53
CA LYS A 310 22.62 -23.16 -3.90
C LYS A 310 21.13 -22.98 -4.14
N ALA A 311 20.30 -23.87 -3.58
CA ALA A 311 18.84 -23.79 -3.68
C ALA A 311 18.28 -22.55 -2.97
N ASP A 312 18.73 -22.28 -1.74
CA ASP A 312 18.26 -21.13 -0.96
C ASP A 312 18.80 -19.80 -1.50
N ALA A 313 20.06 -19.76 -1.95
CA ALA A 313 20.60 -18.61 -2.67
C ALA A 313 19.76 -18.27 -3.91
N ASN A 314 19.30 -19.30 -4.66
CA ASN A 314 18.42 -19.10 -5.80
C ASN A 314 17.02 -18.61 -5.39
N ARG A 315 16.46 -19.12 -4.29
CA ARG A 315 15.18 -18.64 -3.75
C ARG A 315 15.27 -17.16 -3.32
N ILE A 316 16.37 -16.77 -2.65
CA ILE A 316 16.65 -15.38 -2.29
C ILE A 316 16.69 -14.47 -3.54
N LYS A 317 17.41 -14.91 -4.59
CA LYS A 317 17.44 -14.20 -5.88
C LYS A 317 16.02 -13.99 -6.44
N ILE A 318 15.24 -15.07 -6.55
CA ILE A 318 13.88 -15.01 -7.11
C ILE A 318 12.97 -14.09 -6.30
N ALA A 319 13.08 -14.11 -4.97
CA ALA A 319 12.28 -13.27 -4.10
C ALA A 319 12.60 -11.77 -4.29
N HIS A 320 13.87 -11.39 -4.41
CA HIS A 320 14.27 -10.02 -4.72
C HIS A 320 13.82 -9.55 -6.11
N LEU A 321 13.88 -10.42 -7.13
CA LEU A 321 13.37 -10.12 -8.46
C LEU A 321 11.85 -9.90 -8.43
N LYS A 322 11.13 -10.73 -7.67
CA LYS A 322 9.68 -10.63 -7.53
C LYS A 322 9.26 -9.35 -6.81
N ALA A 323 9.93 -9.01 -5.71
CA ALA A 323 9.72 -7.77 -4.98
C ALA A 323 9.93 -6.54 -5.89
N PHE A 324 11.00 -6.53 -6.68
CA PHE A 324 11.25 -5.46 -7.63
C PHE A 324 10.20 -5.38 -8.73
N ARG A 325 9.74 -6.52 -9.25
CA ARG A 325 8.64 -6.56 -10.25
C ARG A 325 7.34 -6.00 -9.72
N PHE A 326 7.00 -6.24 -8.44
CA PHE A 326 5.82 -5.63 -7.83
C PHE A 326 5.87 -4.10 -7.88
N CYS A 327 7.05 -3.48 -7.78
CA CYS A 327 7.20 -2.02 -7.86
C CYS A 327 7.30 -1.48 -9.29
N SER A 328 8.02 -2.19 -10.15
CA SER A 328 8.41 -1.70 -11.48
C SER A 328 7.42 -2.02 -12.59
N VAL A 329 6.61 -3.08 -12.46
CA VAL A 329 5.69 -3.53 -13.52
C VAL A 329 4.26 -3.12 -13.19
N VAL A 330 3.63 -2.31 -14.05
CA VAL A 330 2.26 -1.82 -13.83
C VAL A 330 1.23 -2.94 -13.73
N ALA A 331 1.31 -3.95 -14.60
CA ALA A 331 0.40 -5.09 -14.57
C ALA A 331 0.47 -5.88 -13.25
N GLU A 332 1.65 -6.01 -12.63
CA GLU A 332 1.78 -6.66 -11.32
C GLU A 332 1.13 -5.85 -10.20
N LYS A 333 1.23 -4.51 -10.26
CA LYS A 333 0.53 -3.61 -9.33
C LYS A 333 -0.98 -3.72 -9.51
N ALA A 334 -1.46 -3.72 -10.75
CA ALA A 334 -2.87 -3.87 -11.08
C ALA A 334 -3.44 -5.22 -10.62
N ARG A 335 -2.66 -6.30 -10.70
CA ARG A 335 -3.07 -7.63 -10.25
C ARG A 335 -3.43 -7.68 -8.76
N ILE A 336 -2.73 -6.92 -7.93
CA ILE A 336 -2.99 -6.83 -6.49
C ILE A 336 -3.91 -5.67 -6.11
N PHE A 337 -4.15 -4.74 -7.02
CA PHE A 337 -5.04 -3.62 -6.77
C PHE A 337 -6.50 -4.09 -6.61
N PRO A 338 -7.31 -3.51 -5.70
CA PRO A 338 -8.62 -4.09 -5.34
C PRO A 338 -9.68 -4.03 -6.44
N LEU A 339 -9.54 -3.13 -7.40
CA LEU A 339 -10.39 -3.11 -8.61
C LEU A 339 -9.99 -4.20 -9.62
N GLY A 340 -8.83 -4.81 -9.42
CA GLY A 340 -8.36 -5.98 -10.17
C GLY A 340 -7.74 -5.68 -11.54
N GLU A 341 -7.17 -6.73 -12.12
CA GLU A 341 -6.49 -6.70 -13.41
C GLU A 341 -7.44 -6.39 -14.57
N GLU A 342 -8.69 -6.86 -14.53
CA GLU A 342 -9.67 -6.62 -15.58
C GLU A 342 -10.06 -5.14 -15.67
N TYR A 343 -10.26 -4.48 -14.53
CA TYR A 343 -10.49 -3.02 -14.51
C TYR A 343 -9.31 -2.26 -15.11
N HIS A 344 -8.08 -2.67 -14.79
CA HIS A 344 -6.87 -2.10 -15.39
C HIS A 344 -6.81 -2.32 -16.91
N LYS A 345 -7.10 -3.53 -17.40
CA LYS A 345 -7.16 -3.84 -18.84
C LYS A 345 -8.17 -2.94 -19.56
N SER A 346 -9.36 -2.77 -18.98
CA SER A 346 -10.39 -1.88 -19.55
C SER A 346 -9.91 -0.43 -19.66
N ILE A 347 -9.33 0.12 -18.59
CA ILE A 347 -8.74 1.48 -18.61
C ILE A 347 -7.65 1.57 -19.69
N TYR A 348 -6.72 0.63 -19.73
CA TYR A 348 -5.60 0.68 -20.64
C TYR A 348 -6.00 0.50 -22.11
N SER A 349 -6.99 -0.36 -22.39
CA SER A 349 -7.57 -0.51 -23.72
C SER A 349 -8.21 0.79 -24.17
N PHE A 350 -9.07 1.39 -23.34
CA PHE A 350 -9.68 2.68 -23.64
C PHE A 350 -8.63 3.77 -23.89
N LEU A 351 -7.62 3.88 -23.03
CA LEU A 351 -6.57 4.89 -23.19
C LEU A 351 -5.68 4.63 -24.40
N SER A 352 -5.44 3.37 -24.75
CA SER A 352 -4.73 3.00 -25.98
C SER A 352 -5.49 3.52 -27.19
N ASP A 353 -6.80 3.28 -27.23
CA ASP A 353 -7.68 3.70 -28.31
C ASP A 353 -7.75 5.22 -28.44
N MET A 354 -7.64 5.97 -27.34
CA MET A 354 -7.80 7.44 -27.33
C MET A 354 -6.49 8.21 -27.53
N VAL A 355 -5.35 7.66 -27.08
CA VAL A 355 -4.07 8.38 -27.03
C VAL A 355 -3.15 8.06 -28.21
N HIS A 356 -3.21 6.84 -28.75
CA HIS A 356 -2.38 6.49 -29.91
C HIS A 356 -2.96 7.09 -31.17
N HIS A 357 -2.16 7.89 -31.89
CA HIS A 357 -2.51 8.33 -33.24
C HIS A 357 -2.31 7.17 -34.21
N ASP A 358 -3.29 6.28 -34.26
CA ASP A 358 -3.38 5.17 -35.19
C ASP A 358 -4.44 5.44 -36.27
N PHE A 359 -4.63 4.49 -37.19
CA PHE A 359 -5.67 4.61 -38.22
C PHE A 359 -7.09 4.65 -37.63
N SER A 360 -7.31 4.15 -36.41
CA SER A 360 -8.57 4.27 -35.69
C SER A 360 -8.84 5.74 -35.33
N MET A 361 -7.83 6.46 -34.84
CA MET A 361 -7.90 7.91 -34.62
C MET A 361 -8.05 8.69 -35.93
N THR A 362 -7.33 8.30 -36.99
CA THR A 362 -7.53 8.91 -38.32
C THR A 362 -8.98 8.74 -38.78
N ALA A 363 -9.55 7.53 -38.67
CA ALA A 363 -10.94 7.26 -39.02
C ALA A 363 -11.93 8.12 -38.22
N ARG A 364 -11.68 8.35 -36.94
CA ARG A 364 -12.49 9.23 -36.10
C ARG A 364 -12.47 10.70 -36.53
N TYR A 365 -11.38 11.15 -37.15
CA TYR A 365 -11.25 12.52 -37.66
C TYR A 365 -11.67 12.69 -39.12
N ILE A 366 -11.99 11.61 -39.86
CA ILE A 366 -12.50 11.71 -41.25
C ILE A 366 -13.77 12.58 -41.26
N ASP A 367 -14.73 12.26 -40.39
CA ASP A 367 -16.00 12.98 -40.33
C ASP A 367 -15.82 14.44 -39.89
N THR A 368 -14.80 14.73 -39.07
CA THR A 368 -14.52 16.11 -38.60
C THR A 368 -13.99 17.01 -39.69
N LEU A 369 -13.23 16.47 -40.66
CA LEU A 369 -12.75 17.23 -41.81
C LEU A 369 -13.90 17.60 -42.74
N ASP A 370 -14.83 16.67 -42.96
CA ASP A 370 -15.92 16.82 -43.91
C ASP A 370 -17.12 17.61 -43.33
N HIS A 371 -17.36 17.55 -42.02
CA HIS A 371 -18.54 18.16 -41.38
C HIS A 371 -18.21 19.34 -40.45
N GLY A 372 -16.93 19.57 -40.13
CA GLY A 372 -16.48 20.66 -39.25
C GLY A 372 -16.87 20.50 -37.77
N ASP A 373 -17.60 19.44 -37.42
CA ASP A 373 -18.00 19.13 -36.05
C ASP A 373 -16.99 18.18 -35.40
N ASN A 374 -16.38 18.63 -34.31
CA ASN A 374 -15.42 17.85 -33.51
C ASN A 374 -16.10 17.05 -32.38
N MET A 375 -17.43 17.10 -32.25
CA MET A 375 -18.16 16.61 -31.07
C MET A 375 -18.64 15.15 -31.14
N VAL A 376 -18.28 14.39 -32.17
CA VAL A 376 -18.92 13.11 -32.56
C VAL A 376 -18.96 12.03 -31.44
N PHE A 377 -18.22 12.14 -30.33
CA PHE A 377 -18.18 11.10 -29.27
C PHE A 377 -18.06 11.60 -27.80
N ASN A 378 -18.47 12.83 -27.50
CA ASN A 378 -18.16 13.46 -26.20
C ASN A 378 -18.78 12.74 -24.97
N GLU A 379 -20.02 12.25 -25.04
CA GLU A 379 -20.75 11.73 -23.86
C GLU A 379 -20.11 10.46 -23.25
N ASN A 380 -19.69 9.50 -24.09
CA ASN A 380 -19.03 8.28 -23.61
C ASN A 380 -17.64 8.57 -23.02
N VAL A 381 -16.94 9.57 -23.56
CA VAL A 381 -15.63 10.00 -23.08
C VAL A 381 -15.77 10.71 -21.74
N GLU A 382 -16.74 11.62 -21.60
CA GLU A 382 -17.00 12.33 -20.35
C GLU A 382 -17.37 11.37 -19.21
N HIS A 383 -18.26 10.41 -19.48
CA HIS A 383 -18.62 9.39 -18.51
C HIS A 383 -17.40 8.59 -18.04
N THR A 384 -16.53 8.22 -18.99
CA THR A 384 -15.32 7.44 -18.69
C THR A 384 -14.30 8.25 -17.89
N ILE A 385 -14.06 9.52 -18.25
CA ILE A 385 -13.20 10.43 -17.47
C ILE A 385 -13.73 10.54 -16.04
N ARG A 386 -15.04 10.81 -15.88
CA ARG A 386 -15.68 10.93 -14.58
C ARG A 386 -15.48 9.66 -13.75
N HIS A 387 -15.80 8.50 -14.32
CA HIS A 387 -15.71 7.21 -13.63
C HIS A 387 -14.27 6.88 -13.22
N VAL A 388 -13.30 6.98 -14.14
CA VAL A 388 -11.91 6.62 -13.87
C VAL A 388 -11.27 7.59 -12.87
N ALA A 389 -11.48 8.89 -13.03
CA ALA A 389 -10.96 9.89 -12.09
C ALA A 389 -11.57 9.67 -10.70
N HIS A 390 -12.88 9.47 -10.61
CA HIS A 390 -13.57 9.22 -9.35
C HIS A 390 -13.09 7.94 -8.68
N ALA A 391 -13.07 6.81 -9.38
CA ALA A 391 -12.59 5.53 -8.84
C ALA A 391 -11.16 5.64 -8.30
N THR A 392 -10.28 6.27 -9.07
CA THR A 392 -8.86 6.40 -8.74
C THR A 392 -8.64 7.29 -7.53
N ILE A 393 -9.25 8.48 -7.52
CA ILE A 393 -9.19 9.41 -6.39
C ILE A 393 -9.84 8.78 -5.16
N SER A 394 -10.99 8.14 -5.30
CA SER A 394 -11.66 7.45 -4.19
C SER A 394 -10.77 6.39 -3.54
N CYS A 395 -10.02 5.63 -4.34
CA CYS A 395 -9.10 4.63 -3.84
C CYS A 395 -7.91 5.23 -3.08
N ILE A 396 -7.39 6.38 -3.52
CA ILE A 396 -6.32 7.11 -2.83
C ILE A 396 -6.86 7.70 -1.51
N LEU A 397 -7.95 8.46 -1.59
CA LEU A 397 -8.47 9.21 -0.45
C LEU A 397 -8.96 8.31 0.67
N SER A 398 -9.73 7.25 0.36
CA SER A 398 -10.24 6.33 1.39
C SER A 398 -9.12 5.70 2.22
N ARG A 399 -8.01 5.32 1.59
CA ARG A 399 -6.86 4.67 2.23
C ARG A 399 -5.95 5.62 2.98
N ILE A 400 -5.76 6.84 2.46
CA ILE A 400 -5.05 7.88 3.22
C ILE A 400 -5.89 8.31 4.42
N ARG A 401 -7.20 8.49 4.27
CA ARG A 401 -8.12 8.80 5.36
C ARG A 401 -8.21 7.69 6.40
N SER A 402 -8.04 6.42 6.02
CA SER A 402 -7.95 5.36 7.03
C SER A 402 -6.61 5.36 7.77
N ASP A 403 -5.58 5.99 7.22
CA ASP A 403 -4.24 6.11 7.82
C ASP A 403 -4.07 7.30 8.77
N ILE A 404 -5.05 8.21 8.78
CA ILE A 404 -5.09 9.41 9.62
C ILE A 404 -6.44 9.38 10.35
N GLY A 405 -6.44 9.21 11.66
CA GLY A 405 -7.70 9.06 12.38
C GLY A 405 -8.46 10.37 12.57
N SER A 406 -9.50 10.34 13.40
CA SER A 406 -10.47 11.43 13.60
C SER A 406 -9.88 12.74 14.17
N ALA A 407 -8.60 12.78 14.57
CA ALA A 407 -7.90 14.00 14.95
C ALA A 407 -7.80 15.04 13.81
N ALA A 408 -8.11 14.68 12.57
CA ALA A 408 -8.28 15.60 11.46
C ALA A 408 -9.61 16.40 11.48
N GLY A 409 -10.51 16.13 12.44
CA GLY A 409 -11.83 16.77 12.56
C GLY A 409 -12.14 17.36 13.93
N ALA A 410 -11.13 17.58 14.78
CA ALA A 410 -11.27 18.25 16.08
C ALA A 410 -10.69 19.66 16.07
#